data_AF-A0A959T5S3-F1
#
_entry.id   AF-A0A959T5S3-F1
#
_cell.length_a   1.000
_cell.length_b   1.000
_cell.length_c   1.000
_cell.angle_alpha   90.00
_cell.angle_beta   90.00
_cell.angle_gamma   90.00
#
_symmetry.space_group_name_H-M   'P 1'
#
loop_
_entity.id
_entity.type
_entity.pdbx_description
1 polymer ?
#
loop_
_entity_poly.entity_id
_entity_poly.type
_entity_poly.pdbx_seq_one_letter_code
_entity_poly.pdbx_strand_id
1 'polypeptide(L)' 'MEIDDLFFDRSADLTITHRKRPHWKQPGKVHFVTWRQADSLAQAHLEQLRRDRDAWSRNYGE' A
#
# COMPACT_ATOMS: atom_id res chain seq x y z
N MET A 1 12.42 23.02 15.62
CA MET A 1 12.51 21.55 15.63
C MET A 1 13.06 21.20 14.27
N GLU A 2 14.35 20.86 14.18
CA GLU A 2 14.84 20.30 12.91
C GLU A 2 14.14 18.96 12.74
N ILE A 3 13.47 18.81 11.61
CA ILE A 3 12.95 17.53 11.18
C ILE A 3 14.16 16.86 10.53
N ASP A 4 14.78 15.93 11.25
CA ASP A 4 15.72 14.97 10.65
C ASP A 4 15.09 14.41 9.36
N ASP A 5 15.90 14.16 8.32
CA ASP A 5 15.40 13.70 7.03
C ASP A 5 14.41 12.54 7.24
N LEU A 6 13.15 12.75 6.83
CA LEU A 6 12.05 11.81 7.06
C LEU A 6 12.15 10.58 6.16
N PHE A 7 12.98 10.63 5.12
CA PHE A 7 13.10 9.58 4.13
C PHE A 7 14.24 8.61 4.43
N PHE A 8 14.18 7.47 3.75
CA PHE A 8 15.10 6.36 3.92
C PHE A 8 16.57 6.77 3.71
N ASP A 9 17.42 6.40 4.66
CA ASP A 9 18.86 6.63 4.63
C ASP A 9 19.60 5.29 4.47
N ARG A 10 20.41 5.17 3.43
CA ARG A 10 21.17 3.94 3.15
C ARG A 10 22.35 3.71 4.09
N SER A 11 22.79 4.74 4.79
CA SER A 11 23.98 4.71 5.65
C SER A 11 23.67 4.45 7.12
N ALA A 12 22.41 4.61 7.52
CA ALA A 12 21.97 4.39 8.90
C ALA A 12 21.42 2.97 9.13
N ASP A 13 21.34 2.59 10.41
CA ASP A 13 20.92 1.25 10.82
C ASP A 13 19.53 0.86 10.28
N LEU A 14 19.44 -0.37 9.79
CA LEU A 14 18.23 -0.93 9.17
C LEU A 14 17.92 -2.29 9.79
N THR A 15 16.70 -2.44 10.30
CA THR A 15 16.20 -3.75 10.73
C THR A 15 15.33 -4.33 9.63
N ILE A 16 15.64 -5.55 9.17
CA ILE A 16 14.82 -6.29 8.21
C ILE A 16 14.27 -7.55 8.89
N THR A 17 12.95 -7.71 8.88
CA THR A 17 12.30 -8.92 9.35
C THR A 17 12.03 -9.87 8.18
N HIS A 18 12.07 -11.17 8.45
CA HIS A 18 11.79 -12.21 7.46
C HIS A 18 10.63 -13.10 7.93
N ARG A 19 10.04 -13.84 6.98
CA ARG A 19 8.89 -14.75 7.17
C ARG A 19 7.56 -14.03 7.42
N LYS A 20 7.05 -13.99 8.65
CA LYS A 20 5.69 -13.50 8.93
C LYS A 20 5.67 -11.98 8.96
N ARG A 21 5.16 -11.37 7.89
CA ARG A 21 5.12 -9.91 7.64
C ARG A 21 6.54 -9.35 7.44
N PRO A 22 7.20 -9.72 6.32
CA PRO A 22 8.51 -9.19 6.02
C PRO A 22 8.40 -7.67 5.87
N HIS A 23 9.19 -6.95 6.66
CA HIS A 23 9.19 -5.50 6.65
C HIS A 23 10.59 -5.00 6.97
N TRP A 24 10.89 -3.80 6.51
CA TRP A 24 12.09 -3.07 6.92
C TRP A 24 11.69 -1.97 7.89
N LYS A 25 12.59 -1.62 8.81
CA LYS A 25 12.37 -0.55 9.79
C LYS A 25 13.64 0.26 9.98
N GLN A 26 13.52 1.58 9.83
CA GLN A 26 14.55 2.55 10.18
C GLN A 26 13.98 3.56 11.19
N PRO A 27 14.61 3.78 12.36
CA PRO A 27 14.13 4.73 13.36
C PRO A 27 13.97 6.14 12.78
N GLY A 28 12.87 6.82 13.12
CA GLY A 28 12.60 8.21 12.70
C GLY A 28 12.15 8.39 11.25
N LYS A 29 12.05 7.33 10.44
CA LYS A 29 11.69 7.44 9.02
C LYS A 29 10.24 7.09 8.72
N VAL A 30 9.69 7.71 7.68
CA VAL A 30 8.35 7.44 7.15
C VAL A 30 8.35 6.14 6.35
N HIS A 31 7.30 5.33 6.53
CA HIS A 31 7.10 4.08 5.80
C HIS A 31 5.86 4.18 4.91
N PHE A 32 6.00 3.78 3.65
CA PHE A 32 4.86 3.60 2.74
C PHE A 32 4.44 2.13 2.76
N VAL A 33 3.25 1.86 3.31
CA VAL A 33 2.68 0.52 3.36
C VAL A 33 1.60 0.43 2.29
N THR A 34 1.83 -0.43 1.29
CA THR A 34 0.83 -0.73 0.26
C THR A 34 0.13 -2.04 0.62
N TRP A 35 -1.19 -2.01 0.80
CA TRP A 35 -1.99 -3.22 0.88
C TRP A 35 -2.43 -3.64 -0.53
N ARG A 36 -2.03 -4.84 -0.94
CA ARG A 36 -2.59 -5.46 -2.15
C ARG A 36 -3.99 -5.96 -1.82
N GLN A 37 -5.01 -5.33 -2.39
CA GLN A 37 -6.41 -5.74 -2.22
C GLN A 37 -6.88 -6.72 -3.31
N ALA A 38 -6.09 -6.91 -4.37
CA ALA A 38 -6.49 -7.68 -5.56
C ALA A 38 -6.83 -9.15 -5.27
N ASP A 39 -6.27 -9.73 -4.21
CA ASP A 39 -6.47 -11.10 -3.73
C ASP A 39 -7.19 -11.13 -2.36
N SER A 40 -7.59 -9.98 -1.84
CA SER A 40 -8.29 -9.85 -0.54
C SER A 40 -9.82 -9.90 -0.66
N LEU A 41 -10.34 -9.91 -1.90
CA LEU A 41 -11.76 -9.99 -2.18
C LEU A 41 -12.07 -11.29 -2.92
N ALA A 42 -13.19 -11.92 -2.56
CA ALA A 42 -13.71 -13.06 -3.32
C ALA A 42 -13.94 -12.64 -4.78
N GLN A 43 -13.66 -13.55 -5.71
CA GLN A 43 -13.74 -13.28 -7.15
C GLN A 43 -15.11 -12.73 -7.57
N ALA A 44 -16.20 -13.24 -6.99
CA ALA A 44 -17.55 -12.75 -7.24
C ALA A 44 -17.74 -11.27 -6.86
N HIS A 45 -17.14 -10.82 -5.76
CA HIS A 45 -17.18 -9.41 -5.33
C HIS A 45 -16.33 -8.52 -6.24
N LEU A 46 -15.16 -8.99 -6.67
CA LEU A 46 -14.33 -8.27 -7.64
C LEU A 46 -15.07 -8.06 -8.97
N GLU A 47 -15.76 -9.08 -9.45
CA GLU A 47 -16.57 -9.00 -10.67
C GLU A 47 -17.75 -8.03 -10.52
N GLN A 48 -18.41 -8.04 -9.36
CA GLN A 48 -19.49 -7.08 -9.08
C GLN A 48 -18.97 -5.65 -9.10
N LEU A 49 -17.88 -5.36 -8.39
CA LEU A 49 -17.28 -4.01 -8.35
C LEU A 49 -16.87 -3.53 -9.74
N ARG A 50 -16.34 -4.42 -10.60
CA ARG A 50 -16.03 -4.09 -12.00
C ARG A 50 -17.30 -3.72 -12.78
N ARG A 51 -18.37 -4.50 -12.67
CA ARG A 51 -19.66 -4.20 -13.32
C ARG A 51 -20.24 -2.88 -12.84
N ASP A 52 -20.19 -2.62 -11.54
CA ASP A 52 -20.71 -1.39 -10.93
C ASP A 52 -19.95 -0.17 -11.42
N ARG A 53 -18.61 -0.25 -11.44
CA ARG A 53 -17.75 0.79 -12.01
C ARG A 53 -18.10 1.04 -13.48
N ASP A 54 -18.19 -0.01 -14.30
CA ASP A 54 -18.47 0.14 -15.72
C ASP A 54 -19.86 0.73 -15.97
N ALA A 55 -20.86 0.36 -15.16
CA ALA A 55 -22.19 0.94 -15.20
C ALA A 55 -22.18 2.42 -14.80
N TRP A 56 -21.47 2.75 -13.73
CA TRP A 56 -21.29 4.14 -13.30
C TRP A 56 -20.60 4.98 -14.37
N SER A 57 -19.49 4.50 -14.94
CA SER A 57 -18.75 5.21 -15.99
C SER A 57 -19.59 5.45 -17.24
N ARG A 58 -20.45 4.49 -17.65
CA ARG A 58 -21.38 4.70 -18.77
C ARG A 58 -22.43 5.77 -18.51
N ASN A 59 -22.85 5.92 -17.25
CA ASN A 59 -23.94 6.82 -16.89
C ASN A 59 -23.47 8.20 -16.42
N TYR A 60 -22.24 8.30 -15.91
CA TYR A 60 -21.74 9.47 -15.17
C TYR A 60 -20.25 9.77 -15.37
N GLY A 61 -19.50 8.94 -16.11
CA GLY A 61 -18.09 9.20 -16.39
C GLY A 61 -17.95 10.24 -17.49
N GLU A 62 -17.14 11.29 -17.25
CA GLU A 62 -16.70 12.23 -18.29
C GLU A 62 -15.90 11.55 -19.40
#